data_AF-A0A422N603-F1
#
_entry.id   AF-A0A422N603-F1
#
_cell.length_a   1.000
_cell.length_b   1.000
_cell.length_c   1.000
_cell.angle_alpha   90.00
_cell.angle_beta   90.00
_cell.angle_gamma   90.00
#
_symmetry.space_group_name_H-M   'P 1'
#
loop_
_entity.id
_entity.type
_entity.pdbx_description
1 polymer ?
#
loop_
_entity_poly.entity_id
_entity_poly.type
_entity_poly.pdbx_seq_one_letter_code
_entity_poly.pdbx_strand_id
1 'polypeptide(L)'
;MNSDKLFDIIFSMKFTIKQMNKSANAAEKASDKEKLLVKKALEKGNPEAARIYAQNAIRKRNDSLNYLRLASRIDAAVSRIQTAESMRAVTASMKGSVRGMAKVMESMDPMKIAEVMDAFEKQTGTLDVNLGTMDAAFEGTQAGTVPVGEVDSLMEQIAAENNLDISSKMSGVPLHSQLRPAVVTNKAEEEDDETRDIMERLGRLRGGAV
;
A
#
# COMPACT_ATOMS: atom_id res chain seq x y z
N MET A 1 14.50 17.98 -21.68
CA MET A 1 15.33 18.01 -20.46
C MET A 1 16.07 16.69 -20.38
N ASN A 2 17.40 16.73 -20.52
CA ASN A 2 18.28 15.55 -20.44
C ASN A 2 18.32 15.07 -18.98
N SER A 3 18.29 13.75 -18.75
CA SER A 3 18.33 13.16 -17.39
C SER A 3 19.46 13.72 -16.55
N ASP A 4 20.63 13.97 -17.15
CA ASP A 4 21.80 14.50 -16.46
C ASP A 4 21.55 15.83 -15.76
N LYS A 5 20.80 16.75 -16.38
CA LYS A 5 20.47 18.05 -15.76
C LYS A 5 19.53 17.89 -14.56
N LEU A 6 18.71 16.85 -14.54
CA LEU A 6 17.81 16.57 -13.42
C LEU A 6 18.58 15.99 -12.24
N PHE A 7 19.53 15.09 -12.51
CA PHE A 7 20.45 14.57 -11.50
C PHE A 7 21.29 15.68 -10.85
N ASP A 8 21.81 16.62 -11.65
CA ASP A 8 22.56 17.79 -11.13
C ASP A 8 21.71 18.67 -10.20
N ILE A 9 20.45 18.90 -10.57
CA ILE A 9 19.51 19.68 -9.75
C ILE A 9 19.21 18.93 -8.44
N ILE A 10 18.88 17.64 -8.50
CA ILE A 10 18.63 16.81 -7.31
C ILE A 10 19.86 16.80 -6.41
N PHE A 11 21.06 16.65 -6.97
CA PHE A 11 22.31 16.66 -6.23
C PHE A 11 22.54 18.01 -5.53
N SER A 12 22.38 19.12 -6.25
CA SER A 12 22.51 20.48 -5.69
C SER A 12 21.50 20.72 -4.57
N MET A 13 20.25 20.27 -4.72
CA MET A 13 19.22 20.37 -3.69
C MET A 13 19.56 19.51 -2.47
N LYS A 14 20.01 18.26 -2.65
CA LYS A 14 20.47 17.39 -1.54
C LYS A 14 21.68 17.96 -0.81
N PHE A 15 22.62 18.56 -1.55
CA PHE A 15 23.75 19.26 -0.96
C PHE A 15 23.29 20.47 -0.12
N THR A 16 22.34 21.24 -0.64
CA THR A 16 21.73 22.37 0.08
C THR A 16 21.03 21.92 1.36
N ILE A 17 20.30 20.80 1.35
CA ILE A 17 19.69 20.19 2.55
C ILE A 17 20.77 19.89 3.60
N LYS A 18 21.87 19.24 3.19
CA LYS A 18 22.98 18.92 4.10
C LYS A 18 23.61 20.18 4.70
N GLN A 19 23.82 21.21 3.88
CA GLN A 19 24.35 22.49 4.33
C GLN A 19 23.38 23.20 5.30
N MET A 20 22.08 23.18 5.03
CA MET A 20 21.05 23.73 5.90
C MET A 20 20.99 23.02 7.26
N ASN A 21 21.04 21.69 7.27
CA ASN A 21 21.09 20.90 8.51
C ASN A 21 22.35 21.20 9.34
N LYS A 22 23.50 21.38 8.67
CA LYS A 22 24.74 21.82 9.33
C LYS A 22 24.57 23.21 9.96
N SER A 23 23.99 24.16 9.24
CA SER A 23 23.69 25.50 9.75
C SER A 23 22.69 25.48 10.90
N ALA A 24 21.67 24.62 10.85
CA ALA A 24 20.70 24.44 11.92
C ALA A 24 21.38 23.97 13.22
N ASN A 25 22.23 22.93 13.12
CA ASN A 25 22.99 22.42 14.26
C ASN A 25 24.00 23.43 14.80
N ALA A 26 24.62 24.23 13.93
CA ALA A 26 25.53 25.29 14.35
C ALA A 26 24.79 26.42 15.09
N ALA A 27 23.61 26.82 14.62
CA ALA A 27 22.76 27.82 15.27
C ALA A 27 22.22 27.31 16.63
N GLU A 28 21.89 26.02 16.73
CA GLU A 28 21.48 25.40 17.99
C GLU A 28 22.61 25.41 19.02
N LYS A 29 23.82 24.99 18.63
CA LYS A 29 25.01 25.07 19.50
C LYS A 29 25.31 26.50 19.93
N ALA A 30 25.11 27.49 19.05
CA ALA A 30 25.25 28.90 19.41
C ALA A 30 24.19 29.33 20.43
N SER A 31 22.93 28.89 20.27
CA SER A 31 21.87 29.13 21.26
C SER A 31 22.23 28.58 22.64
N ASP A 32 22.79 27.36 22.71
CA ASP A 32 23.17 26.75 23.98
C ASP A 32 24.34 27.47 24.67
N LYS A 33 25.29 27.99 23.89
CA LYS A 33 26.36 28.86 24.41
C LYS A 33 25.78 30.13 25.02
N GLU A 34 24.83 30.77 24.36
CA GLU A 34 24.15 31.97 24.89
C GLU A 34 23.37 31.65 26.17
N LYS A 35 22.69 30.50 26.25
CA LYS A 35 22.02 30.05 27.50
C LYS A 35 23.00 29.88 28.66
N LEU A 36 24.22 29.39 28.41
CA LEU A 36 25.27 29.30 29.44
C LEU A 36 25.72 30.70 29.89
N LEU A 37 25.81 31.67 28.96
CA LEU A 37 26.13 33.05 29.31
C LEU A 37 25.01 33.71 30.12
N VAL A 38 23.74 33.40 29.84
CA VAL A 38 22.60 33.82 30.67
C VAL A 38 22.77 33.34 32.11
N LYS A 39 23.06 32.04 32.32
CA LYS A 39 23.28 31.49 33.66
C LYS A 39 24.40 32.23 34.41
N LYS A 40 25.54 32.44 33.74
CA LYS A 40 26.67 33.18 34.32
C LYS A 40 26.35 34.64 34.61
N ALA A 41 25.53 35.30 33.77
CA ALA A 41 25.12 36.69 34.00
C ALA A 41 24.15 36.83 35.19
N LEU A 42 23.28 35.84 35.39
CA LEU A 42 22.39 35.75 36.55
C LEU A 42 23.18 35.51 37.84
N GLU A 43 24.15 34.59 37.84
CA GLU A 43 25.04 34.35 38.99
C GLU A 43 25.83 35.59 39.41
N LYS A 44 26.21 36.44 38.43
CA LYS A 44 26.91 37.70 38.67
C LYS A 44 25.98 38.86 39.07
N GLY A 45 24.67 38.63 39.17
CA GLY A 45 23.70 39.67 39.54
C GLY A 45 23.50 40.76 38.49
N ASN A 46 23.77 40.49 37.20
CA ASN A 46 23.53 41.45 36.12
C ASN A 46 22.31 41.03 35.27
N PRO A 47 21.09 41.47 35.66
CA PRO A 47 19.86 41.07 34.98
C PRO A 47 19.72 41.66 33.57
N GLU A 48 20.35 42.80 33.30
CA GLU A 48 20.27 43.47 32.00
C GLU A 48 21.09 42.71 30.94
N ALA A 49 22.33 42.31 31.29
CA ALA A 49 23.14 41.44 30.44
C ALA A 49 22.48 40.07 30.22
N ALA A 50 21.88 39.49 31.26
CA ALA A 50 21.16 38.21 31.15
C ALA A 50 19.98 38.30 30.15
N ARG A 51 19.25 39.43 30.13
CA ARG A 51 18.14 39.66 29.19
C ARG A 51 18.63 39.71 27.73
N ILE A 52 19.75 40.37 27.47
CA ILE A 52 20.34 40.46 26.11
C ILE A 52 20.78 39.07 25.62
N TYR A 53 21.50 38.31 26.45
CA TYR A 53 21.92 36.95 26.10
C TYR A 53 20.72 36.00 25.91
N ALA A 54 19.65 36.17 26.69
CA ALA A 54 18.44 35.38 26.53
C ALA A 54 17.73 35.68 25.19
N GLN A 55 17.62 36.95 24.81
CA GLN A 55 17.08 37.34 23.49
C GLN A 55 17.91 36.74 22.35
N ASN A 56 19.24 36.80 22.45
CA ASN A 56 20.13 36.18 21.47
C ASN A 56 19.95 34.66 21.40
N ALA A 57 19.82 33.98 22.54
CA ALA A 57 19.58 32.55 22.59
C ALA A 57 18.26 32.16 21.88
N ILE A 58 17.18 32.89 22.13
CA ILE A 58 15.88 32.68 21.49
C ILE A 58 15.98 32.91 19.98
N ARG A 59 16.63 34.01 19.55
CA ARG A 59 16.82 34.31 18.13
C ARG A 59 17.57 33.19 17.42
N LYS A 60 18.69 32.71 17.99
CA LYS A 60 19.49 31.62 17.41
C LYS A 60 18.74 30.28 17.38
N ARG A 61 17.89 30.01 18.38
CA ARG A 61 16.99 28.84 18.36
C ARG A 61 15.97 28.94 17.23
N ASN A 62 15.38 30.11 17.02
CA ASN A 62 14.44 30.34 15.92
C ASN A 62 15.12 30.21 14.55
N ASP A 63 16.35 30.73 14.41
CA ASP A 63 17.16 30.56 13.19
C ASP A 63 17.38 29.06 12.89
N SER A 64 17.73 28.27 13.91
CA SER A 64 17.89 26.81 13.76
C SER A 64 16.61 26.12 13.27
N LEU A 65 15.47 26.42 13.89
CA LEU A 65 14.17 25.88 13.47
C LEU A 65 13.81 26.30 12.05
N ASN A 66 14.13 27.53 11.64
CA ASN A 66 13.87 28.00 10.29
C ASN A 66 14.73 27.27 9.25
N TYR A 67 16.02 27.03 9.53
CA TYR A 67 16.87 26.21 8.67
C TYR A 67 16.35 24.78 8.54
N LEU A 68 15.90 24.17 9.65
CA LEU A 68 15.39 22.80 9.66
C LEU A 68 14.07 22.68 8.89
N ARG A 69 13.17 23.67 9.03
CA ARG A 69 11.94 23.76 8.23
C ARG A 69 12.24 23.92 6.74
N LEU A 70 13.21 24.77 6.38
CA LEU A 70 13.58 24.97 4.98
C LEU A 70 14.22 23.70 4.39
N ALA A 71 15.11 23.04 5.14
CA ALA A 71 15.70 21.76 4.74
C ALA A 71 14.61 20.70 4.47
N SER A 72 13.64 20.56 5.36
CA SER A 72 12.52 19.61 5.20
C SER A 72 11.67 19.92 3.96
N ARG A 73 11.39 21.21 3.69
CA ARG A 73 10.66 21.61 2.48
C ARG A 73 11.41 21.28 1.19
N ILE A 74 12.73 21.49 1.17
CA ILE A 74 13.57 21.15 0.02
C ILE A 74 13.61 19.63 -0.15
N ASP A 75 13.71 18.86 0.93
CA ASP A 75 13.71 17.39 0.88
C ASP A 75 12.39 16.83 0.32
N ALA A 76 11.25 17.36 0.76
CA ALA A 76 9.95 17.01 0.19
C ALA A 76 9.87 17.34 -1.32
N ALA A 77 10.45 18.47 -1.75
CA ALA A 77 10.51 18.82 -3.17
C ALA A 77 11.39 17.84 -3.96
N VAL A 78 12.55 17.45 -3.42
CA VAL A 78 13.43 16.44 -4.03
C VAL A 78 12.70 15.11 -4.18
N SER A 79 12.00 14.65 -3.14
CA SER A 79 11.24 13.40 -3.18
C SER A 79 10.19 13.41 -4.29
N ARG A 80 9.42 14.50 -4.43
CA ARG A 80 8.45 14.65 -5.52
C ARG A 80 9.10 14.63 -6.90
N ILE A 81 10.25 15.29 -7.06
CA ILE A 81 10.99 15.29 -8.33
C ILE A 81 11.46 13.87 -8.68
N GLN A 82 11.99 13.12 -7.72
CA GLN A 82 12.41 11.73 -7.91
C GLN A 82 11.23 10.84 -8.32
N THR A 83 10.08 10.97 -7.66
CA THR A 83 8.86 10.24 -8.04
C THR A 83 8.41 10.60 -9.47
N ALA A 84 8.45 11.89 -9.83
CA ALA A 84 8.11 12.33 -11.18
C ALA A 84 9.08 11.77 -12.24
N GLU A 85 10.37 11.64 -11.92
CA GLU A 85 11.36 10.99 -12.79
C GLU A 85 11.07 9.50 -12.98
N SER A 86 10.82 8.76 -11.89
CA SER A 86 10.44 7.34 -11.98
C SER A 86 9.17 7.14 -12.79
N MET A 87 8.15 7.98 -12.57
CA MET A 87 6.89 7.92 -13.33
C MET A 87 7.11 8.23 -14.80
N ARG A 88 8.00 9.19 -15.12
CA ARG A 88 8.38 9.48 -16.50
C ARG A 88 9.09 8.30 -17.16
N ALA A 89 9.98 7.61 -16.46
CA ALA A 89 10.65 6.40 -16.97
C ALA A 89 9.66 5.28 -17.27
N VAL A 90 8.71 5.03 -16.35
CA VAL A 90 7.60 4.06 -16.55
C VAL A 90 6.75 4.45 -17.77
N THR A 91 6.38 5.73 -17.88
CA THR A 91 5.59 6.24 -19.01
C THR A 91 6.32 6.06 -20.34
N ALA A 92 7.63 6.30 -20.38
CA ALA A 92 8.44 6.08 -21.57
C ALA A 92 8.50 4.60 -21.98
N SER A 93 8.64 3.70 -21.00
CA SER A 93 8.60 2.24 -21.23
C SER A 93 7.23 1.78 -21.74
N MET A 94 6.15 2.22 -21.09
CA MET A 94 4.77 1.97 -21.54
C MET A 94 4.53 2.47 -22.97
N LYS A 95 5.03 3.65 -23.32
CA LYS A 95 4.93 4.17 -24.69
C LYS A 95 5.62 3.26 -25.71
N GLY A 96 6.74 2.64 -25.36
CA GLY A 96 7.42 1.64 -26.17
C GLY A 96 6.56 0.38 -26.34
N SER A 97 6.05 -0.18 -25.23
CA SER A 97 5.21 -1.38 -25.24
C SER A 97 3.90 -1.17 -26.00
N VAL A 98 3.22 -0.04 -25.83
CA VAL A 98 1.99 0.28 -26.57
C VAL A 98 2.24 0.38 -28.07
N ARG A 99 3.38 0.94 -28.50
CA ARG A 99 3.76 0.94 -29.92
C ARG A 99 4.04 -0.48 -30.43
N GLY A 100 4.72 -1.31 -29.64
CA GLY A 100 4.94 -2.72 -29.96
C GLY A 100 3.61 -3.48 -30.10
N MET A 101 2.70 -3.27 -29.16
CA MET A 101 1.36 -3.88 -29.18
C MET A 101 0.52 -3.39 -30.36
N ALA A 102 0.56 -2.10 -30.70
CA ALA A 102 -0.11 -1.57 -31.89
C ALA A 102 0.40 -2.24 -33.18
N LYS A 103 1.71 -2.47 -33.28
CA LYS A 103 2.31 -3.19 -34.42
C LYS A 103 1.93 -4.67 -34.45
N VAL A 104 1.84 -5.32 -33.29
CA VAL A 104 1.36 -6.72 -33.18
C VAL A 104 -0.10 -6.82 -33.60
N MET A 105 -0.96 -5.90 -33.13
CA MET A 105 -2.38 -5.84 -33.50
C MET A 105 -2.57 -5.62 -35.01
N GLU A 106 -1.72 -4.81 -35.65
CA GLU A 106 -1.74 -4.60 -37.11
C GLU A 106 -1.36 -5.88 -37.90
N SER A 107 -0.50 -6.73 -37.33
CA SER A 107 -0.13 -8.03 -37.91
C SER A 107 -1.03 -9.20 -37.47
N MET A 108 -1.99 -8.95 -36.57
CA MET A 108 -2.88 -9.97 -36.00
C MET A 108 -4.07 -10.16 -36.95
N ASP A 109 -3.93 -11.13 -37.85
CA ASP A 109 -5.01 -11.55 -38.74
C ASP A 109 -6.14 -12.22 -37.93
N PRO A 110 -7.39 -11.71 -37.98
CA PRO A 110 -8.53 -12.29 -37.27
C PRO A 110 -8.72 -13.80 -37.49
N MET A 111 -8.35 -14.31 -38.67
CA MET A 111 -8.45 -15.75 -38.96
C MET A 111 -7.49 -16.59 -38.12
N LYS A 112 -6.24 -16.14 -37.92
CA LYS A 112 -5.27 -16.87 -37.09
C LYS A 112 -5.60 -16.80 -35.61
N ILE A 113 -6.26 -15.72 -35.17
CA ILE A 113 -6.74 -15.60 -33.79
C ILE A 113 -7.84 -16.63 -33.53
N ALA A 114 -8.79 -16.78 -34.46
CA ALA A 114 -9.85 -17.80 -34.34
C ALA A 114 -9.26 -19.21 -34.25
N GLU A 115 -8.28 -19.55 -35.09
CA GLU A 115 -7.63 -20.87 -35.07
C GLU A 115 -6.88 -21.16 -33.75
N VAL A 116 -6.21 -20.16 -33.18
CA VAL A 116 -5.53 -20.29 -31.89
C VAL A 116 -6.53 -20.36 -30.72
N MET A 117 -7.66 -19.65 -30.81
CA MET A 117 -8.73 -19.71 -29.80
C MET A 117 -9.41 -21.10 -29.79
N ASP A 118 -9.70 -21.67 -30.97
CA ASP A 118 -10.23 -23.03 -31.09
C ASP A 118 -9.25 -24.08 -30.50
N ALA A 119 -7.95 -23.91 -30.74
CA ALA A 119 -6.92 -24.78 -30.15
C ALA A 119 -6.79 -24.61 -28.63
N PHE A 120 -6.95 -23.37 -28.13
CA PHE A 120 -6.93 -23.07 -26.69
C PHE A 120 -8.14 -23.67 -25.98
N GLU A 121 -9.36 -23.54 -26.53
CA GLU A 121 -10.58 -24.13 -25.97
C GLU A 121 -10.49 -25.65 -25.87
N LYS A 122 -9.91 -26.30 -26.89
CA LYS A 122 -9.64 -27.74 -26.87
C LYS A 122 -8.66 -28.14 -25.76
N GLN A 123 -7.62 -27.33 -25.52
CA GLN A 123 -6.63 -27.60 -24.46
C GLN A 123 -7.16 -27.28 -23.06
N THR A 124 -7.90 -26.18 -22.88
CA THR A 124 -8.52 -25.82 -21.58
C THR A 124 -9.64 -26.76 -21.21
N GLY A 125 -10.48 -27.21 -22.17
CA GLY A 125 -11.46 -28.26 -21.91
C GLY A 125 -10.82 -29.58 -21.48
N THR A 126 -9.65 -29.93 -22.04
CA THR A 126 -8.90 -31.12 -21.60
C THR A 126 -8.30 -30.92 -20.20
N LEU A 127 -7.87 -29.70 -19.88
CA LEU A 127 -7.28 -29.35 -18.59
C LEU A 127 -8.33 -29.32 -17.47
N ASP A 128 -9.54 -28.80 -17.73
CA ASP A 128 -10.65 -28.81 -16.76
C ASP A 128 -11.14 -30.24 -16.48
N VAL A 129 -11.22 -31.11 -17.49
CA VAL A 129 -11.56 -32.53 -17.28
C VAL A 129 -10.51 -33.23 -16.41
N ASN A 130 -9.22 -32.92 -16.64
CA ASN A 130 -8.11 -33.48 -15.86
C ASN A 130 -8.03 -32.88 -14.45
N LEU A 131 -8.29 -31.59 -14.27
CA LEU A 131 -8.37 -30.96 -12.95
C LEU A 131 -9.55 -31.50 -12.17
N GLY A 132 -10.74 -31.68 -12.78
CA GLY A 132 -11.90 -32.27 -12.11
C GLY A 132 -11.66 -33.71 -11.64
N THR A 133 -10.86 -34.49 -12.38
CA THR A 133 -10.43 -35.83 -11.92
C THR A 133 -9.32 -35.78 -10.86
N MET A 134 -8.47 -34.75 -10.88
CA MET A 134 -7.41 -34.55 -9.89
C MET A 134 -7.96 -33.98 -8.57
N ASP A 135 -8.93 -33.07 -8.60
CA ASP A 135 -9.58 -32.49 -7.40
C ASP A 135 -10.32 -33.57 -6.61
N ALA A 136 -11.03 -34.47 -7.31
CA ALA A 136 -11.65 -35.66 -6.70
C ALA A 136 -10.63 -36.61 -6.04
N ALA A 137 -9.39 -36.65 -6.54
CA ALA A 137 -8.31 -37.44 -5.94
C ALA A 137 -7.60 -36.70 -4.78
N PHE A 138 -7.56 -35.36 -4.81
CA PHE A 138 -6.98 -34.51 -3.77
C PHE A 138 -7.89 -34.37 -2.54
N GLU A 139 -9.21 -34.26 -2.72
CA GLU A 139 -10.17 -34.17 -1.61
C GLU A 139 -10.11 -35.43 -0.70
N GLY A 140 -9.85 -36.59 -1.29
CA GLY A 140 -9.63 -37.84 -0.56
C GLY A 140 -8.30 -37.93 0.22
N THR A 141 -7.32 -37.07 -0.07
CA THR A 141 -5.98 -37.11 0.57
C THR A 141 -5.73 -35.95 1.54
N GLN A 142 -6.38 -34.79 1.36
CA GLN A 142 -6.12 -33.59 2.17
C GLN A 142 -6.79 -33.61 3.57
N ALA A 143 -7.81 -34.45 3.80
CA ALA A 143 -8.46 -34.59 5.11
C ALA A 143 -7.51 -35.07 6.24
N GLY A 144 -6.30 -35.53 5.91
CA GLY A 144 -5.31 -36.01 6.88
C GLY A 144 -4.13 -35.06 7.19
N THR A 145 -3.90 -33.99 6.41
CA THR A 145 -2.63 -33.24 6.48
C THR A 145 -2.73 -31.82 7.03
N VAL A 146 -3.93 -31.28 7.21
CA VAL A 146 -4.12 -29.95 7.82
C VAL A 146 -4.97 -30.10 9.09
N PRO A 147 -4.36 -30.11 10.28
CA PRO A 147 -5.10 -30.16 11.53
C PRO A 147 -5.92 -28.88 11.66
N VAL A 148 -7.25 -29.02 11.79
CA VAL A 148 -8.19 -27.90 11.90
C VAL A 148 -7.77 -26.89 12.98
N GLY A 149 -7.16 -27.37 14.07
CA GLY A 149 -6.69 -26.50 15.16
C GLY A 149 -5.55 -25.54 14.81
N GLU A 150 -4.69 -25.85 13.84
CA GLU A 150 -3.61 -24.93 13.42
C GLU A 150 -4.17 -23.79 12.57
N VAL A 151 -5.24 -24.05 11.81
CA VAL A 151 -5.93 -23.05 11.00
C VAL A 151 -6.72 -22.08 11.90
N ASP A 152 -7.42 -22.61 12.91
CA ASP A 152 -8.17 -21.79 13.88
C ASP A 152 -7.23 -20.89 14.69
N SER A 153 -6.08 -21.41 15.13
CA SER A 153 -5.07 -20.61 15.85
C SER A 153 -4.47 -19.50 15.00
N LEU A 154 -4.23 -19.74 13.70
CA LEU A 154 -3.75 -18.71 12.79
C LEU A 154 -4.83 -17.64 12.53
N MET A 155 -6.09 -18.06 12.45
CA MET A 155 -7.22 -17.14 12.25
C MET A 155 -7.44 -16.22 13.45
N GLU A 156 -7.34 -16.75 14.69
CA GLU A 156 -7.35 -15.93 15.91
C GLU A 156 -6.18 -14.94 15.96
N GLN A 157 -4.97 -15.37 15.59
CA GLN A 157 -3.80 -14.49 15.58
C GLN A 157 -3.95 -13.32 14.61
N ILE A 158 -4.40 -13.58 13.39
CA ILE A 158 -4.59 -12.56 12.35
C ILE A 158 -5.70 -11.58 12.74
N ALA A 159 -6.76 -12.04 13.41
CA ALA A 159 -7.83 -11.18 13.88
C ALA A 159 -7.44 -10.27 15.03
N ALA A 160 -6.66 -10.77 15.97
CA ALA A 160 -6.09 -9.97 17.05
C ALA A 160 -5.18 -8.86 16.49
N GLU A 161 -4.37 -9.16 15.48
CA GLU A 161 -3.48 -8.18 14.84
C GLU A 161 -4.24 -7.07 14.08
N ASN A 162 -5.44 -7.36 13.58
CA ASN A 162 -6.25 -6.39 12.82
C ASN A 162 -7.34 -5.68 13.65
N ASN A 163 -7.37 -5.87 14.98
CA ASN A 163 -8.46 -5.43 15.86
C ASN A 163 -9.86 -5.83 15.30
N LEU A 164 -9.92 -6.96 14.60
CA LEU A 164 -11.16 -7.56 14.17
C LEU A 164 -11.67 -8.36 15.36
N ASP A 165 -12.65 -7.82 16.07
CA ASP A 165 -13.31 -8.51 17.17
C ASP A 165 -14.08 -9.73 16.64
N ILE A 166 -13.36 -10.84 16.45
CA ILE A 166 -13.87 -12.13 15.95
C ILE A 166 -15.01 -12.65 16.83
N SER A 167 -15.06 -12.25 18.10
CA SER A 167 -16.10 -12.67 19.04
C SER A 167 -17.51 -12.25 18.57
N SER A 168 -17.61 -11.15 17.82
CA SER A 168 -18.90 -10.62 17.37
C SER A 168 -19.34 -11.04 15.96
N LYS A 169 -18.43 -11.61 15.15
CA LYS A 169 -18.71 -11.94 13.73
C LYS A 169 -18.64 -13.43 13.38
N MET A 170 -18.12 -14.28 14.27
CA MET A 170 -18.06 -15.73 14.01
C MET A 170 -19.33 -16.49 14.39
N SER A 171 -20.28 -15.85 15.10
CA SER A 171 -21.62 -16.43 15.29
C SER A 171 -22.48 -16.17 14.05
N GLY A 172 -22.24 -16.90 12.97
CA GLY A 172 -23.33 -17.23 12.03
C GLY A 172 -23.13 -17.02 10.54
N VAL A 173 -21.92 -16.90 9.98
CA VAL A 173 -21.78 -16.83 8.51
C VAL A 173 -20.67 -17.78 8.01
N PRO A 174 -21.01 -18.86 7.26
CA PRO A 174 -20.02 -19.69 6.59
C PRO A 174 -19.29 -18.88 5.50
N LEU A 175 -17.97 -18.79 5.65
CA LEU A 175 -17.09 -17.95 4.85
C LEU A 175 -16.66 -18.68 3.56
N HIS A 176 -17.51 -18.69 2.52
CA HIS A 176 -17.09 -19.11 1.16
C HIS A 176 -17.53 -18.18 0.02
N SER A 177 -17.94 -16.94 0.28
CA SER A 177 -18.23 -16.04 -0.85
C SER A 177 -17.84 -14.63 -0.51
N GLN A 178 -16.61 -14.23 -0.90
CA GLN A 178 -16.25 -12.84 -1.18
C GLN A 178 -14.81 -12.73 -1.71
N LEU A 179 -14.57 -13.26 -2.92
CA LEU A 179 -13.49 -12.81 -3.80
C LEU A 179 -14.07 -12.56 -5.19
N ARG A 180 -14.82 -11.48 -5.35
CA ARG A 180 -15.11 -10.86 -6.66
C ARG A 180 -15.11 -9.33 -6.55
N PRO A 181 -14.53 -8.60 -7.52
CA PRO A 181 -14.51 -7.14 -7.50
C PRO A 181 -15.91 -6.58 -7.79
N ALA A 182 -16.28 -5.51 -7.09
CA ALA A 182 -17.54 -4.81 -7.25
C ALA A 182 -17.72 -4.21 -8.65
N VAL A 183 -18.61 -4.82 -9.45
CA VAL A 183 -19.32 -4.14 -10.54
C VAL A 183 -20.64 -3.68 -9.97
N VAL A 184 -20.87 -2.36 -10.03
CA VAL A 184 -22.12 -1.72 -9.61
C VAL A 184 -23.22 -2.11 -10.60
N THR A 185 -24.13 -2.97 -10.18
CA THR A 185 -25.47 -3.09 -10.77
C THR A 185 -26.49 -3.31 -9.66
N ASN A 186 -27.41 -2.37 -9.53
CA ASN A 186 -28.59 -2.46 -8.68
C ASN A 186 -29.40 -3.70 -9.04
N LYS A 187 -29.34 -4.74 -8.20
CA LYS A 187 -30.34 -5.82 -8.16
C LYS A 187 -30.17 -6.61 -6.85
N ALA A 188 -30.66 -6.04 -5.75
CA ALA A 188 -30.68 -6.71 -4.45
C ALA A 188 -32.11 -6.62 -3.92
N GLU A 189 -32.96 -7.55 -4.35
CA GLU A 189 -34.28 -7.82 -3.74
C GLU A 189 -34.93 -9.16 -4.20
N GLU A 190 -34.33 -9.95 -5.11
CA GLU A 190 -34.97 -11.18 -5.66
C GLU A 190 -34.37 -12.53 -5.19
N GLU A 191 -33.18 -12.58 -4.56
CA GLU A 191 -32.51 -13.89 -4.25
C GLU A 191 -32.92 -14.53 -2.91
N ASP A 192 -33.58 -13.80 -2.01
CA ASP A 192 -33.95 -14.27 -0.67
C ASP A 192 -35.26 -15.10 -0.67
N ASP A 193 -36.06 -15.01 -1.74
CA ASP A 193 -37.35 -15.71 -1.88
C ASP A 193 -37.18 -17.09 -2.52
N GLU A 194 -36.35 -17.24 -3.55
CA GLU A 194 -36.08 -18.54 -4.18
C GLU A 194 -35.36 -19.51 -3.23
N THR A 195 -34.46 -19.01 -2.39
CA THR A 195 -33.75 -19.83 -1.40
C THR A 195 -34.67 -20.31 -0.28
N ARG A 196 -35.66 -19.51 0.11
CA ARG A 196 -36.72 -19.92 1.06
C ARG A 196 -37.64 -20.97 0.47
N ASP A 197 -38.05 -20.81 -0.78
CA ASP A 197 -38.96 -21.73 -1.46
C ASP A 197 -38.30 -23.11 -1.72
N ILE A 198 -36.99 -23.12 -2.02
CA ILE A 198 -36.18 -24.35 -2.12
C ILE A 198 -36.04 -25.04 -0.76
N MET A 199 -35.80 -24.28 0.33
CA MET A 199 -35.73 -24.84 1.68
C MET A 199 -37.07 -25.42 2.15
N GLU A 200 -38.19 -24.79 1.80
CA GLU A 200 -39.52 -25.30 2.11
C GLU A 200 -39.82 -26.61 1.32
N ARG A 201 -39.45 -26.67 0.04
CA ARG A 201 -39.56 -27.89 -0.78
C ARG A 201 -38.72 -29.04 -0.23
N LEU A 202 -37.50 -28.77 0.21
CA LEU A 202 -36.63 -29.77 0.85
C LEU A 202 -37.21 -30.25 2.19
N GLY A 203 -37.80 -29.35 2.98
CA GLY A 203 -38.49 -29.70 4.22
C GLY A 203 -39.69 -30.64 3.98
N ARG A 204 -40.49 -30.38 2.93
CA ARG A 204 -41.62 -31.23 2.55
C ARG A 204 -41.19 -32.60 2.04
N LEU A 205 -40.08 -32.68 1.30
CA LEU A 205 -39.50 -33.97 0.84
C LEU A 205 -38.92 -34.80 2.00
N ARG A 206 -38.35 -34.14 3.02
CA ARG A 206 -37.81 -34.82 4.21
C ARG A 206 -38.90 -35.24 5.21
N GLY A 207 -40.04 -34.54 5.22
CA GLY A 207 -41.22 -34.89 6.04
C GLY A 207 -42.17 -35.91 5.40
N GLY A 208 -41.98 -36.25 4.13
CA GLY A 208 -42.84 -37.17 3.37
C GLY A 208 -42.39 -38.62 3.32
N ALA A 209 -41.41 -39.03 4.12
CA ALA A 209 -40.94 -40.41 4.23
C ALA A 209 -41.27 -40.99 5.62
N VAL A 210 -42.55 -41.32 5.82
CA VAL A 210 -43.03 -42.40 6.69
C VAL A 210 -44.03 -43.22 5.89
#